data_AF-A0A7J6QW04-F1
#
_entry.id   AF-A0A7J6QW04-F1
#
_cell.length_a   1.000
_cell.length_b   1.000
_cell.length_c   1.000
_cell.angle_alpha   90.00
_cell.angle_beta   90.00
_cell.angle_gamma   90.00
#
_symmetry.space_group_name_H-M   'P 1'
#
loop_
_entity.id
_entity.type
_entity.pdbx_description
1 polymer ?
#
loop_
_entity_poly.entity_id
_entity_poly.type
_entity_poly.pdbx_seq_one_letter_code
_entity_poly.pdbx_strand_id
1 'polypeptide(L)'
;VARIPDLAERTAVGCQLALVTGVAMCVMAMLRLSFLVRFISRPALSGFVTGAAFVIVASLMKDFFGLHQVPKGVNFFENMYFVGTCLGMASPTVTFLSFLTIAIISILARYRGRHRIIEIVAGFKELLAVIITTLLTFSWSLHHRMELLQSIGDDEGWEDFIPHVGVVPSGLPSFSLPPLTSGLPAVIPSGIMVALMCYISSYAAAKKFAIADGYEIHAGTELGVMGLANLVGSVFGAFPVQGGLSRTSIS
;
A
#
# COMPACT_ATOMS: atom_id res chain seq x y z
N VAL A 1 24.24 10.91 4.21
CA VAL A 1 23.58 10.18 3.11
C VAL A 1 23.13 8.83 3.65
N ALA A 2 21.86 8.70 4.03
CA ALA A 2 21.33 7.42 4.47
C ALA A 2 21.40 6.47 3.26
N ARG A 3 22.21 5.40 3.35
CA ARG A 3 22.21 4.34 2.33
C ARG A 3 20.76 3.88 2.18
N ILE A 4 20.26 3.90 0.95
CA ILE A 4 18.99 3.23 0.65
C ILE A 4 19.22 1.77 1.06
N PRO A 5 18.49 1.25 2.07
CA PRO A 5 18.72 -0.11 2.55
C PRO A 5 18.52 -1.08 1.39
N ASP A 6 19.39 -2.09 1.33
CA ASP A 6 19.38 -3.11 0.29
C ASP A 6 18.00 -3.77 0.23
N LEU A 7 17.59 -4.27 -0.95
CA LEU A 7 16.27 -4.88 -1.11
C LEU A 7 16.08 -6.06 -0.13
N ALA A 8 17.14 -6.80 0.13
CA ALA A 8 17.19 -7.86 1.14
C ALA A 8 16.98 -7.33 2.56
N GLU A 9 17.53 -6.16 2.89
CA GLU A 9 17.35 -5.53 4.20
C GLU A 9 15.93 -5.01 4.39
N ARG A 10 15.33 -4.40 3.36
CA ARG A 10 13.94 -3.90 3.41
C ARG A 10 12.93 -5.03 3.55
N THR A 11 13.14 -6.12 2.81
CA THR A 11 12.30 -7.32 2.91
C THR A 11 12.48 -8.00 4.26
N ALA A 12 13.71 -8.09 4.78
CA ALA A 12 13.98 -8.60 6.12
C ALA A 12 13.24 -7.80 7.21
N VAL A 13 13.31 -6.47 7.20
CA VAL A 13 12.61 -5.62 8.17
C VAL A 13 11.09 -5.77 8.05
N GLY A 14 10.56 -5.90 6.83
CA GLY A 14 9.14 -6.19 6.59
C GLY A 14 8.69 -7.51 7.20
N CYS A 15 9.47 -8.58 7.02
CA CYS A 15 9.22 -9.90 7.60
C CYS A 15 9.30 -9.88 9.13
N GLN A 16 10.30 -9.17 9.68
CA GLN A 16 10.43 -8.97 11.13
C GLN A 16 9.21 -8.27 11.71
N LEU A 17 8.72 -7.22 11.05
CA LEU A 17 7.53 -6.50 11.47
C LEU A 17 6.30 -7.43 11.43
N ALA A 18 6.12 -8.21 10.36
CA ALA A 18 5.04 -9.19 10.26
C ALA A 18 5.12 -10.28 11.35
N LEU A 19 6.33 -10.77 11.65
CA LEU A 19 6.58 -11.73 12.72
C LEU A 19 6.18 -11.14 14.09
N VAL A 20 6.69 -9.95 14.43
CA VAL A 20 6.37 -9.27 15.69
C VAL A 20 4.88 -9.01 15.80
N THR A 21 4.25 -8.54 14.71
CA THR A 21 2.80 -8.31 14.66
C THR A 21 2.02 -9.59 14.89
N GLY A 22 2.39 -10.69 14.23
CA GLY A 22 1.75 -12.00 14.39
C GLY A 22 1.92 -12.56 15.80
N VAL A 23 3.14 -12.52 16.36
CA VAL A 23 3.42 -12.94 17.75
C VAL A 23 2.59 -12.10 18.73
N ALA A 24 2.59 -10.78 18.59
CA ALA A 24 1.83 -9.90 19.48
C ALA A 24 0.33 -10.22 19.43
N MET A 25 -0.25 -10.41 18.24
CA MET A 25 -1.66 -10.80 18.10
C MET A 25 -1.96 -12.17 18.70
N CYS A 26 -1.09 -13.18 18.48
CA CYS A 26 -1.25 -14.50 19.09
C CYS A 26 -1.16 -14.44 20.62
N VAL A 27 -0.21 -13.70 21.17
CA VAL A 27 -0.09 -13.48 22.62
C VAL A 27 -1.34 -12.78 23.15
N MET A 28 -1.83 -11.75 22.46
CA MET A 28 -3.09 -11.09 22.83
C MET A 28 -4.27 -12.06 22.77
N ALA A 29 -4.36 -12.94 21.76
CA ALA A 29 -5.41 -13.95 21.68
C ALA A 29 -5.34 -14.95 22.83
N MET A 30 -4.14 -15.45 23.17
CA MET A 30 -3.91 -16.38 24.28
C MET A 30 -4.30 -15.76 25.63
N LEU A 31 -3.96 -14.48 25.85
CA LEU A 31 -4.32 -13.72 27.03
C LEU A 31 -5.79 -13.25 27.04
N ARG A 32 -6.59 -13.63 26.02
CA ARG A 32 -8.00 -13.20 25.85
C ARG A 32 -8.16 -11.68 25.83
N LEU A 33 -7.14 -10.98 25.31
CA LEU A 33 -7.08 -9.52 25.17
C LEU A 33 -7.92 -8.99 23.98
N SER A 34 -8.80 -9.82 23.40
CA SER A 34 -9.68 -9.40 22.30
C SER A 34 -10.66 -8.30 22.69
N PHE A 35 -10.92 -8.13 23.99
CA PHE A 35 -11.76 -7.04 24.51
C PHE A 35 -11.17 -5.64 24.26
N LEU A 36 -9.85 -5.51 23.98
CA LEU A 36 -9.20 -4.21 23.75
C LEU A 36 -9.88 -3.37 22.67
N VAL A 37 -10.49 -4.02 21.68
CA VAL A 37 -11.25 -3.32 20.63
C VAL A 37 -12.46 -2.56 21.18
N ARG A 38 -13.02 -2.96 22.33
CA ARG A 38 -14.14 -2.28 23.00
C ARG A 38 -13.72 -0.97 23.67
N PHE A 39 -12.43 -0.81 23.97
CA PHE A 39 -11.89 0.41 24.59
C PHE A 39 -11.52 1.49 23.57
N ILE A 40 -11.55 1.16 22.28
CA ILE A 40 -11.32 2.13 21.20
C ILE A 40 -12.63 2.83 20.90
N SER A 41 -12.68 4.14 21.16
CA SER A 41 -13.84 4.95 20.82
C SER A 41 -13.95 5.15 19.31
N ARG A 42 -15.18 5.28 18.79
CA ARG A 42 -15.41 5.60 17.37
C ARG A 42 -14.69 6.89 16.93
N PRO A 43 -14.65 7.97 17.73
CA PRO A 43 -13.89 9.18 17.40
C PRO A 43 -12.38 8.92 17.26
N ALA A 44 -11.78 8.12 18.14
CA ALA A 44 -10.35 7.81 18.06
C ALA A 44 -10.01 7.02 16.77
N LEU A 45 -10.84 6.03 16.43
CA LEU A 45 -10.68 5.27 15.19
C LEU A 45 -10.85 6.16 13.95
N SER A 46 -11.86 7.03 13.94
CA SER A 46 -12.10 7.98 12.85
C SER A 46 -10.93 8.95 12.68
N GLY A 47 -10.40 9.49 13.79
CA GLY A 47 -9.22 10.36 13.79
C GLY A 47 -7.98 9.66 13.25
N PHE A 48 -7.73 8.41 13.66
CA PHE A 48 -6.62 7.61 13.16
C PHE A 48 -6.74 7.34 11.64
N VAL A 49 -7.90 6.87 11.16
CA VAL A 49 -8.11 6.57 9.73
C VAL A 49 -7.99 7.84 8.88
N THR A 50 -8.55 8.96 9.35
CA THR A 50 -8.47 10.25 8.65
C THR A 50 -7.03 10.76 8.62
N GLY A 51 -6.31 10.71 9.75
CA GLY A 51 -4.89 11.09 9.82
C GLY A 51 -4.01 10.22 8.92
N ALA A 52 -4.21 8.90 8.95
CA ALA A 52 -3.51 7.96 8.07
C ALA A 52 -3.79 8.29 6.59
N ALA A 53 -5.03 8.63 6.23
CA ALA A 53 -5.38 9.03 4.88
C ALA A 53 -4.60 10.28 4.43
N PHE A 54 -4.48 11.32 5.28
CA PHE A 54 -3.66 12.49 4.97
C PHE A 54 -2.19 12.15 4.80
N VAL A 55 -1.62 11.31 5.67
CA VAL A 55 -0.23 10.87 5.58
C VAL A 55 0.02 10.08 4.29
N ILE A 56 -0.90 9.19 3.91
CA ILE A 56 -0.84 8.43 2.65
C ILE A 56 -0.92 9.37 1.46
N VAL A 57 -1.90 10.27 1.40
CA VAL A 57 -2.07 11.24 0.31
C VAL A 57 -0.81 12.09 0.15
N ALA A 58 -0.29 12.65 1.24
CA ALA A 58 0.96 13.41 1.20
C ALA A 58 2.12 12.57 0.66
N SER A 59 2.28 11.34 1.15
CA SER A 59 3.35 10.44 0.71
C SER A 59 3.26 10.08 -0.78
N LEU A 60 2.05 10.08 -1.35
CA LEU A 60 1.80 9.80 -2.77
C LEU A 60 1.95 11.03 -3.66
N MET A 61 1.94 12.26 -3.13
CA MET A 61 2.04 13.48 -3.95
C MET A 61 3.34 13.53 -4.76
N LYS A 62 4.46 13.05 -4.21
CA LYS A 62 5.73 13.01 -4.94
C LYS A 62 5.67 12.08 -6.15
N ASP A 63 5.04 10.91 -6.02
CA ASP A 63 4.90 9.95 -7.11
C ASP A 63 3.86 10.46 -8.13
N PHE A 64 2.82 11.16 -7.65
CA PHE A 64 1.79 11.79 -8.49
C PHE A 64 2.37 12.86 -9.44
N PHE A 65 3.33 13.65 -8.96
CA PHE A 65 4.00 14.70 -9.74
C PHE A 65 5.33 14.24 -10.37
N GLY A 66 5.73 12.98 -10.18
CA GLY A 66 7.01 12.46 -10.70
C GLY A 66 8.25 13.11 -10.08
N LEU A 67 8.18 13.52 -8.82
CA LEU A 67 9.27 14.20 -8.10
C LEU A 67 10.25 13.17 -7.51
N HIS A 68 11.33 12.93 -8.24
CA HIS A 68 12.37 11.96 -7.87
C HIS A 68 13.34 12.47 -6.80
N GLN A 69 13.44 13.78 -6.64
CA GLN A 69 14.39 14.45 -5.76
C GLN A 69 13.93 14.43 -4.29
N VAL A 70 12.64 14.14 -4.04
CA VAL A 70 12.08 14.11 -2.68
C VAL A 70 12.57 12.85 -1.94
N PRO A 71 13.24 13.00 -0.79
CA PRO A 71 13.72 11.85 -0.03
C PRO A 71 12.57 10.90 0.38
N LYS A 72 12.86 9.58 0.41
CA LYS A 72 11.89 8.58 0.86
C LYS A 72 11.95 8.46 2.39
N GLY A 73 10.79 8.29 3.03
CA GLY A 73 10.70 8.05 4.48
C GLY A 73 10.82 9.30 5.36
N VAL A 74 10.66 10.50 4.79
CA VAL A 74 10.60 11.76 5.55
C VAL A 74 9.25 11.93 6.26
N ASN A 75 9.24 12.77 7.29
CA ASN A 75 8.03 13.09 8.04
C ASN A 75 6.98 13.81 7.16
N PHE A 76 5.72 13.80 7.59
CA PHE A 76 4.60 14.43 6.86
C PHE A 76 4.89 15.89 6.45
N PHE A 77 5.35 16.72 7.40
CA PHE A 77 5.61 18.14 7.15
C PHE A 77 6.81 18.36 6.23
N GLU A 78 7.89 17.59 6.40
CA GLU A 78 9.06 17.63 5.53
C GLU A 78 8.67 17.23 4.10
N ASN A 79 7.90 16.15 3.95
CA ASN A 79 7.41 15.70 2.66
C ASN A 79 6.60 16.81 1.96
N MET A 80 5.70 17.49 2.68
CA MET A 80 4.90 18.58 2.12
C MET A 80 5.76 19.78 1.72
N TYR A 81 6.76 20.12 2.53
CA TYR A 81 7.72 21.19 2.23
C TYR A 81 8.55 20.88 0.96
N PHE A 82 9.06 19.66 0.84
CA PHE A 82 9.81 19.23 -0.35
C PHE A 82 8.93 19.18 -1.60
N VAL A 83 7.71 18.66 -1.50
CA VAL A 83 6.77 18.66 -2.63
C VAL A 83 6.46 20.09 -3.09
N GLY A 84 6.24 21.03 -2.16
CA GLY A 84 5.96 22.42 -2.50
C GLY A 84 7.14 23.14 -3.16
N THR A 85 8.37 22.88 -2.69
CA THR A 85 9.58 23.52 -3.23
C THR A 85 10.04 22.90 -4.54
N CYS A 86 9.87 21.60 -4.72
CA CYS A 86 10.26 20.88 -5.93
C CYS A 86 9.16 20.86 -7.01
N LEU A 87 8.01 21.51 -6.80
CA LEU A 87 6.88 21.45 -7.74
C LEU A 87 7.23 21.97 -9.15
N GLY A 88 8.19 22.90 -9.25
CA GLY A 88 8.71 23.39 -10.53
C GLY A 88 9.50 22.34 -11.32
N MET A 89 9.92 21.25 -10.70
CA MET A 89 10.63 20.12 -11.31
C MET A 89 9.70 18.91 -11.54
N ALA A 90 8.38 19.11 -11.47
CA ALA A 90 7.42 18.04 -11.71
C ALA A 90 7.46 17.59 -13.17
N SER A 91 7.46 16.27 -13.38
CA SER A 91 7.39 15.71 -14.73
C SER A 91 5.97 15.88 -15.28
N PRO A 92 5.78 16.59 -16.42
CA PRO A 92 4.46 16.79 -17.01
C PRO A 92 3.80 15.48 -17.43
N THR A 93 4.58 14.51 -17.90
CA THR A 93 4.09 13.21 -18.38
C THR A 93 3.52 12.35 -17.25
N VAL A 94 4.25 12.22 -16.13
CA VAL A 94 3.79 11.48 -14.95
C VAL A 94 2.57 12.13 -14.32
N THR A 95 2.55 13.47 -14.27
CA THR A 95 1.41 14.23 -13.76
C THR A 95 0.17 13.99 -14.63
N PHE A 96 0.31 14.09 -15.96
CA PHE A 96 -0.78 13.80 -16.90
C PHE A 96 -1.31 12.37 -16.76
N LEU A 97 -0.42 11.38 -16.68
CA LEU A 97 -0.79 9.98 -16.51
C LEU A 97 -1.55 9.75 -15.19
N SER A 98 -1.15 10.42 -14.12
CA SER A 98 -1.82 10.35 -12.82
C SER A 98 -3.23 10.94 -12.87
N PHE A 99 -3.41 12.11 -13.49
CA PHE A 99 -4.74 12.69 -13.72
C PHE A 99 -5.61 11.82 -14.63
N LEU A 100 -5.04 11.26 -15.70
CA LEU A 100 -5.72 10.34 -16.61
C LEU A 100 -6.21 9.09 -15.86
N THR A 101 -5.38 8.52 -15.00
CA THR A 101 -5.74 7.36 -14.17
C THR A 101 -6.95 7.67 -13.28
N ILE A 102 -6.93 8.82 -12.60
CA ILE A 102 -8.05 9.28 -11.76
C ILE A 102 -9.30 9.53 -12.61
N ALA A 103 -9.15 10.15 -13.78
CA ALA A 103 -10.26 10.41 -14.70
C ALA A 103 -10.92 9.11 -15.16
N ILE A 104 -10.15 8.11 -15.58
CA ILE A 104 -10.66 6.78 -15.96
C ILE A 104 -11.47 6.17 -14.82
N ILE A 105 -10.89 6.07 -13.62
CA ILE A 105 -11.58 5.48 -12.46
C ILE A 105 -12.86 6.25 -12.12
N SER A 106 -12.82 7.59 -12.13
CA SER A 106 -13.96 8.44 -11.77
C SER A 106 -15.09 8.37 -12.80
N ILE A 107 -14.75 8.34 -14.08
CA ILE A 107 -15.71 8.25 -15.18
C ILE A 107 -16.39 6.88 -15.16
N LEU A 108 -15.61 5.78 -15.10
CA LEU A 108 -16.20 4.43 -15.04
C LEU A 108 -17.06 4.23 -13.79
N ALA A 109 -16.69 4.83 -12.66
CA ALA A 109 -17.49 4.76 -11.44
C ALA A 109 -18.86 5.45 -11.57
N ARG A 110 -19.00 6.47 -12.44
CA ARG A 110 -20.28 7.19 -12.65
C ARG A 110 -21.28 6.44 -13.51
N TYR A 111 -20.84 5.50 -14.34
CA TYR A 111 -21.71 4.80 -15.30
C TYR A 111 -22.39 3.53 -14.75
N ARG A 112 -22.36 3.33 -13.42
CA ARG A 112 -22.99 2.18 -12.77
C ARG A 112 -24.52 2.23 -12.96
N GLY A 113 -25.10 1.20 -13.58
CA GLY A 113 -26.56 1.00 -13.68
C GLY A 113 -27.24 1.39 -15.00
N ARG A 114 -26.50 1.81 -16.04
CA ARG A 114 -27.10 2.17 -17.35
C ARG A 114 -27.35 0.93 -18.25
N HIS A 115 -26.38 0.01 -18.32
CA HIS A 115 -26.44 -1.24 -19.09
C HIS A 115 -25.60 -2.33 -18.41
N ARG A 116 -26.04 -3.60 -18.50
CA ARG A 116 -25.40 -4.77 -17.85
C ARG A 116 -23.91 -4.93 -18.20
N ILE A 117 -23.52 -4.60 -19.43
CA ILE A 117 -22.11 -4.66 -19.88
C ILE A 117 -21.28 -3.57 -19.19
N ILE A 118 -21.79 -2.34 -19.14
CA ILE A 118 -21.10 -1.19 -18.54
C ILE A 118 -20.91 -1.39 -17.04
N GLU A 119 -21.87 -2.04 -16.38
CA GLU A 119 -21.76 -2.38 -14.96
C GLU A 119 -20.64 -3.38 -14.67
N ILE A 120 -20.50 -4.43 -15.49
CA ILE A 120 -19.39 -5.39 -15.38
C ILE A 120 -18.05 -4.68 -15.59
N VAL A 121 -17.94 -3.87 -16.64
CA VAL A 121 -16.71 -3.11 -16.96
C VAL A 121 -16.37 -2.13 -15.83
N ALA A 122 -17.37 -1.41 -15.29
CA ALA A 122 -17.18 -0.51 -14.16
C ALA A 122 -16.78 -1.23 -12.86
N GLY A 123 -17.13 -2.52 -12.71
CA GLY A 123 -16.68 -3.38 -11.61
C GLY A 123 -15.17 -3.64 -11.61
N PHE A 124 -14.51 -3.56 -12.77
CA PHE A 124 -13.06 -3.75 -12.92
C PHE A 124 -12.31 -2.45 -13.26
N LYS A 125 -12.86 -1.29 -12.90
CA LYS A 125 -12.29 0.02 -13.25
C LYS A 125 -10.83 0.22 -12.82
N GLU A 126 -10.42 -0.31 -11.66
CA GLU A 126 -9.03 -0.22 -11.19
C GLU A 126 -8.09 -1.04 -12.08
N LEU A 127 -8.51 -2.25 -12.47
CA LEU A 127 -7.75 -3.11 -13.38
C LEU A 127 -7.63 -2.47 -14.77
N LEU A 128 -8.73 -1.93 -15.30
CA LEU A 128 -8.75 -1.25 -16.60
C LEU A 128 -7.85 -0.02 -16.61
N ALA A 129 -7.88 0.78 -15.55
CA ALA A 129 -7.00 1.93 -15.43
C ALA A 129 -5.53 1.51 -15.49
N VAL A 130 -5.13 0.46 -14.76
CA VAL A 130 -3.75 -0.06 -14.79
C VAL A 130 -3.36 -0.60 -16.17
N ILE A 131 -4.24 -1.36 -16.84
CA ILE A 131 -3.95 -1.90 -18.18
C ILE A 131 -3.75 -0.76 -19.18
N ILE A 132 -4.66 0.22 -19.20
CA ILE A 132 -4.61 1.35 -20.13
C ILE A 132 -3.35 2.18 -19.89
N THR A 133 -3.06 2.54 -18.64
CA THR A 133 -1.88 3.35 -18.32
C THR A 133 -0.59 2.60 -18.62
N THR A 134 -0.52 1.30 -18.34
CA THR A 134 0.64 0.46 -18.68
C THR A 134 0.88 0.42 -20.19
N LEU A 135 -0.18 0.24 -20.99
CA LEU A 135 -0.08 0.24 -22.45
C LEU A 135 0.35 1.59 -23.00
N LEU A 136 -0.16 2.69 -22.44
CA LEU A 136 0.24 4.06 -22.81
C LEU A 136 1.70 4.35 -22.45
N THR A 137 2.13 3.95 -21.25
CA THR A 137 3.53 4.08 -20.83
C THR A 137 4.43 3.22 -21.71
N PHE A 138 4.01 2.01 -22.09
CA PHE A 138 4.76 1.13 -22.98
C PHE A 138 4.88 1.70 -24.39
N SER A 139 3.79 2.23 -24.98
CA SER A 139 3.82 2.82 -26.31
C SER A 139 4.66 4.10 -26.34
N TRP A 140 4.55 4.95 -25.32
CA TRP A 140 5.38 6.14 -25.16
C TRP A 140 6.87 5.79 -25.03
N SER A 141 7.19 4.81 -24.18
CA SER A 141 8.56 4.31 -23.97
C SER A 141 9.15 3.70 -25.24
N LEU A 142 8.35 2.96 -26.02
CA LEU A 142 8.78 2.39 -27.29
C LEU A 142 9.05 3.47 -28.36
N HIS A 143 8.23 4.53 -28.38
CA HIS A 143 8.39 5.66 -29.30
C HIS A 143 9.67 6.48 -28.99
N HIS A 144 9.92 6.80 -27.72
CA HIS A 144 11.12 7.55 -27.31
C HIS A 144 12.41 6.70 -27.38
N ARG A 145 12.32 5.36 -27.26
CA ARG A 145 13.47 4.46 -27.51
C ARG A 145 13.91 4.43 -28.98
N MET A 146 13.03 4.77 -29.93
CA MET A 146 13.41 4.87 -31.35
C MET A 146 14.17 6.17 -31.67
N GLU A 147 13.88 7.27 -30.96
CA GLU A 147 14.63 8.54 -31.09
C GLU A 147 16.00 8.47 -30.39
N LEU A 148 16.10 7.80 -29.24
CA LEU A 148 17.39 7.59 -28.53
C LEU A 148 18.41 6.75 -29.32
N LEU A 149 17.98 5.96 -30.31
CA LEU A 149 18.91 5.24 -31.21
C LEU A 149 19.51 6.15 -32.29
N GLN A 150 18.98 7.36 -32.50
CA GLN A 150 19.50 8.34 -33.48
C GLN A 150 20.35 9.45 -32.83
N SER A 151 20.18 9.73 -31.53
CA SER A 151 20.98 10.71 -30.78
C SER A 151 21.90 10.04 -29.75
N ILE A 152 22.85 9.22 -30.21
CA ILE A 152 24.01 8.84 -29.39
C ILE A 152 24.92 10.07 -29.35
N GLY A 153 24.72 10.96 -28.37
CA GLY A 153 25.49 12.20 -28.29
C GLY A 153 25.45 12.90 -26.94
N ASP A 154 24.27 13.13 -26.36
CA ASP A 154 24.16 14.03 -25.21
C ASP A 154 23.44 13.36 -24.02
N ASP A 155 24.13 13.37 -22.87
CA ASP A 155 23.73 12.82 -21.58
C ASP A 155 22.52 13.56 -20.91
N GLU A 156 21.71 14.30 -21.68
CA GLU A 156 20.59 15.11 -21.18
C GLU A 156 19.21 14.42 -21.30
N GLY A 157 19.15 13.16 -21.73
CA GLY A 157 17.90 12.42 -21.97
C GLY A 157 17.15 11.88 -20.74
N TRP A 158 17.31 12.49 -19.55
CA TRP A 158 16.73 12.00 -18.29
C TRP A 158 15.44 12.72 -17.84
N GLU A 159 15.01 13.77 -18.55
CA GLU A 159 13.90 14.63 -18.09
C GLU A 159 12.51 13.97 -18.14
N ASP A 160 12.35 12.87 -18.89
CA ASP A 160 11.04 12.21 -19.09
C ASP A 160 11.04 10.71 -18.77
N PHE A 161 11.91 10.29 -17.84
CA PHE A 161 11.93 8.91 -17.35
C PHE A 161 10.72 8.64 -16.45
N ILE A 162 9.77 7.84 -16.95
CA ILE A 162 8.65 7.32 -16.16
C ILE A 162 9.15 6.12 -15.33
N PRO A 163 9.08 6.15 -13.98
CA PRO A 163 9.48 5.01 -13.17
C PRO A 163 8.65 3.77 -13.49
N HIS A 164 9.34 2.65 -13.72
CA HIS A 164 8.70 1.36 -13.92
C HIS A 164 8.91 0.47 -12.69
N VAL A 165 8.02 -0.51 -12.50
CA VAL A 165 8.00 -1.43 -11.35
C VAL A 165 9.25 -2.35 -11.32
N GLY A 166 10.05 -2.36 -12.38
CA GLY A 166 11.24 -3.19 -12.51
C GLY A 166 10.87 -4.65 -12.77
N VAL A 167 11.79 -5.55 -12.47
CA VAL A 167 11.59 -6.99 -12.66
C VAL A 167 10.79 -7.55 -11.47
N VAL A 168 9.64 -8.15 -11.76
CA VAL A 168 8.85 -8.89 -10.77
C VAL A 168 9.29 -10.36 -10.80
N PRO A 169 9.80 -10.92 -9.69
CA PRO A 169 10.21 -12.32 -9.65
C PRO A 169 9.02 -13.24 -9.93
N SER A 170 9.22 -14.22 -10.80
CA SER A 170 8.19 -15.21 -11.16
C SER A 170 8.24 -16.41 -10.22
N GLY A 171 7.08 -16.97 -9.90
CA GLY A 171 6.96 -18.16 -9.05
C GLY A 171 6.50 -17.85 -7.62
N LEU A 172 6.43 -18.90 -6.79
CA LEU A 172 6.07 -18.77 -5.38
C LEU A 172 7.26 -18.22 -4.58
N PRO A 173 7.00 -17.40 -3.54
CA PRO A 173 8.07 -16.99 -2.63
C PRO A 173 8.67 -18.22 -1.96
N SER A 174 10.00 -18.27 -1.89
CA SER A 174 10.69 -19.32 -1.15
C SER A 174 10.41 -19.18 0.35
N PHE A 175 10.26 -20.31 1.03
CA PHE A 175 10.22 -20.34 2.49
C PHE A 175 11.53 -19.76 3.06
N SER A 176 11.41 -18.70 3.86
CA SER A 176 12.55 -18.05 4.52
C SER A 176 12.15 -17.62 5.91
N LEU A 177 12.87 -18.08 6.93
CA LEU A 177 12.67 -17.60 8.30
C LEU A 177 12.98 -16.11 8.39
N PRO A 178 12.14 -15.30 9.05
CA PRO A 178 12.45 -13.90 9.30
C PRO A 178 13.78 -13.81 10.05
N PRO A 179 14.77 -13.05 9.54
CA PRO A 179 16.07 -12.99 10.17
C PRO A 179 15.95 -12.34 11.55
N LEU A 180 16.44 -13.01 12.60
CA LEU A 180 16.48 -12.47 13.97
C LEU A 180 17.75 -11.64 14.19
N THR A 181 17.97 -10.63 13.33
CA THR A 181 19.15 -9.77 13.36
C THR A 181 19.06 -8.69 14.45
N SER A 182 20.15 -7.94 14.65
CA SER A 182 20.25 -6.84 15.63
C SER A 182 19.20 -5.73 15.45
N GLY A 183 18.52 -5.65 14.31
CA GLY A 183 17.44 -4.70 14.06
C GLY A 183 16.10 -5.05 14.72
N LEU A 184 15.89 -6.32 15.12
CA LEU A 184 14.62 -6.79 15.65
C LEU A 184 14.12 -5.98 16.88
N PRO A 185 14.95 -5.66 17.90
CA PRO A 185 14.51 -4.87 19.05
C PRO A 185 13.96 -3.48 18.69
N ALA A 186 14.46 -2.87 17.62
CA ALA A 186 13.98 -1.56 17.16
C ALA A 186 12.59 -1.63 16.51
N VAL A 187 12.21 -2.80 15.99
CA VAL A 187 10.92 -3.04 15.32
C VAL A 187 9.84 -3.51 16.30
N ILE A 188 10.21 -3.98 17.50
CA ILE A 188 9.25 -4.48 18.50
C ILE A 188 8.17 -3.45 18.85
N PRO A 189 8.52 -2.19 19.23
CA PRO A 189 7.50 -1.22 19.62
C PRO A 189 6.54 -0.88 18.49
N SER A 190 7.05 -0.69 17.27
CA SER A 190 6.22 -0.39 16.10
C SER A 190 5.37 -1.60 15.70
N GLY A 191 5.91 -2.82 15.76
CA GLY A 191 5.19 -4.06 15.46
C GLY A 191 4.02 -4.34 16.41
N ILE A 192 4.14 -3.99 17.69
CA ILE A 192 3.02 -4.07 18.66
C ILE A 192 1.93 -3.04 18.32
N MET A 193 2.31 -1.81 17.96
CA MET A 193 1.34 -0.79 17.55
C MET A 193 0.63 -1.17 16.26
N VAL A 194 1.37 -1.70 15.28
CA VAL A 194 0.81 -2.25 14.04
C VAL A 194 -0.13 -3.41 14.36
N ALA A 195 0.21 -4.31 15.27
CA ALA A 195 -0.67 -5.40 15.69
C ALA A 195 -2.01 -4.90 16.22
N LEU A 196 -1.97 -3.92 17.11
CA LEU A 196 -3.17 -3.32 17.68
C LEU A 196 -4.02 -2.65 16.59
N MET A 197 -3.40 -1.85 15.73
CA MET A 197 -4.10 -1.13 14.65
C MET A 197 -4.68 -2.06 13.58
N CYS A 198 -3.94 -3.07 13.15
CA CYS A 198 -4.41 -4.07 12.19
C CYS A 198 -5.61 -4.85 12.76
N TYR A 199 -5.55 -5.25 14.03
CA TYR A 199 -6.67 -5.93 14.68
C TYR A 199 -7.90 -5.04 14.78
N ILE A 200 -7.75 -3.80 15.28
CA ILE A 200 -8.89 -2.89 15.48
C ILE A 200 -9.55 -2.52 14.16
N SER A 201 -8.76 -2.17 13.14
CA SER A 201 -9.29 -1.77 11.84
C SER A 201 -10.00 -2.94 11.14
N SER A 202 -9.40 -4.12 11.15
CA SER A 202 -9.97 -5.34 10.58
C SER A 202 -11.25 -5.76 11.31
N TYR A 203 -11.25 -5.78 12.64
CA TYR A 203 -12.44 -6.12 13.43
C TYR A 203 -13.55 -5.09 13.26
N ALA A 204 -13.25 -3.79 13.20
CA ALA A 204 -14.25 -2.75 12.96
C ALA A 204 -14.91 -2.89 11.58
N ALA A 205 -14.11 -3.23 10.56
CA ALA A 205 -14.60 -3.55 9.23
C ALA A 205 -15.52 -4.77 9.26
N ALA A 206 -15.04 -5.88 9.80
CA ALA A 206 -15.80 -7.13 9.89
C ALA A 206 -17.10 -6.94 10.68
N LYS A 207 -17.06 -6.23 11.81
CA LYS A 207 -18.25 -5.96 12.63
C LYS A 207 -19.30 -5.13 11.89
N LYS A 208 -18.89 -4.22 11.00
CA LYS A 208 -19.81 -3.44 10.16
C LYS A 208 -20.60 -4.36 9.21
N PHE A 209 -19.94 -5.34 8.59
CA PHE A 209 -20.60 -6.33 7.73
C PHE A 209 -21.48 -7.30 8.54
N ALA A 210 -21.00 -7.80 9.68
CA ALA A 210 -21.82 -8.62 10.58
C ALA A 210 -23.14 -7.97 11.00
N ILE A 211 -23.13 -6.67 11.27
CA ILE A 211 -24.35 -5.93 11.58
C ILE A 211 -25.26 -5.81 10.36
N ALA A 212 -24.69 -5.59 9.17
CA ALA A 212 -25.46 -5.46 7.93
C ALA A 212 -26.11 -6.80 7.51
N ASP A 213 -25.39 -7.90 7.66
CA ASP A 213 -25.80 -9.24 7.18
C ASP A 213 -26.43 -10.10 8.29
N GLY A 214 -26.46 -9.62 9.53
CA GLY A 214 -27.15 -10.28 10.65
C GLY A 214 -26.44 -11.48 11.27
N TYR A 215 -25.10 -11.55 11.19
CA TYR A 215 -24.31 -12.62 11.83
C TYR A 215 -23.44 -12.12 12.99
N GLU A 216 -23.00 -13.04 13.86
CA GLU A 216 -22.12 -12.73 14.99
C GLU A 216 -20.65 -12.99 14.68
N ILE A 217 -19.77 -12.14 15.22
CA ILE A 217 -18.31 -12.26 15.08
C ILE A 217 -17.68 -12.41 16.45
N HIS A 218 -16.78 -13.37 16.57
CA HIS A 218 -16.04 -13.67 17.77
C HIS A 218 -14.67 -12.99 17.75
N ALA A 219 -14.52 -11.93 18.54
CA ALA A 219 -13.32 -11.10 18.59
C ALA A 219 -12.03 -11.89 18.90
N GLY A 220 -12.09 -12.90 19.78
CA GLY A 220 -10.94 -13.75 20.10
C GLY A 220 -10.48 -14.61 18.93
N THR A 221 -11.42 -15.17 18.18
CA THR A 221 -11.14 -15.98 16.99
C THR A 221 -10.53 -15.11 15.89
N GLU A 222 -11.11 -13.94 15.62
CA GLU A 222 -10.58 -12.98 14.66
C GLU A 222 -9.13 -12.58 14.97
N LEU A 223 -8.85 -12.27 16.24
CA LEU A 223 -7.51 -11.91 16.68
C LEU A 223 -6.50 -13.06 16.48
N GLY A 224 -6.89 -14.29 16.84
CA GLY A 224 -6.05 -15.47 16.67
C GLY A 224 -5.76 -15.80 15.20
N VAL A 225 -6.78 -15.72 14.35
CA VAL A 225 -6.65 -15.95 12.89
C VAL A 225 -5.74 -14.90 12.25
N MET A 226 -5.90 -13.62 12.60
CA MET A 226 -5.01 -12.56 12.11
C MET A 226 -3.57 -12.73 12.59
N GLY A 227 -3.37 -13.16 13.84
CA GLY A 227 -2.04 -13.46 14.36
C GLY A 227 -1.37 -14.59 13.59
N LEU A 228 -2.09 -15.70 13.38
CA LEU A 228 -1.59 -16.82 12.58
C LEU A 228 -1.31 -16.43 11.13
N ALA A 229 -2.17 -15.63 10.49
CA ALA A 229 -1.96 -15.15 9.12
C ALA A 229 -0.66 -14.32 9.00
N ASN A 230 -0.39 -13.45 9.97
CA ASN A 230 0.84 -12.65 10.02
C ASN A 230 2.09 -13.51 10.31
N LEU A 231 1.97 -14.51 11.20
CA LEU A 231 3.06 -15.47 11.47
C LEU A 231 3.43 -16.26 10.22
N VAL A 232 2.44 -16.85 9.55
CA VAL A 232 2.65 -17.60 8.30
C VAL A 232 3.21 -16.67 7.23
N GLY A 233 2.60 -15.49 7.04
CA GLY A 233 3.07 -14.51 6.05
C GLY A 233 4.53 -14.08 6.26
N SER A 234 4.97 -13.95 7.51
CA SER A 234 6.36 -13.55 7.81
C SER A 234 7.40 -14.51 7.21
N VAL A 235 7.06 -15.80 7.07
CA VAL A 235 7.97 -16.83 6.54
C VAL A 235 7.98 -16.90 5.01
N PHE A 236 7.09 -16.16 4.36
CA PHE A 236 6.95 -16.09 2.90
C PHE A 236 7.26 -14.69 2.34
N GLY A 237 7.92 -13.83 3.11
CA GLY A 237 8.30 -12.49 2.63
C GLY A 237 7.19 -11.43 2.75
N ALA A 238 6.12 -11.70 3.51
CA ALA A 238 5.01 -10.76 3.63
C ALA A 238 5.30 -9.64 4.64
N PHE A 239 4.74 -8.47 4.35
CA PHE A 239 4.54 -7.40 5.34
C PHE A 239 3.32 -7.71 6.22
N PRO A 240 3.14 -7.02 7.36
CA PRO A 240 1.95 -7.17 8.19
C PRO A 240 0.65 -7.04 7.38
N VAL A 241 -0.28 -7.95 7.60
CA VAL A 241 -1.56 -8.05 6.88
C VAL A 241 -2.75 -7.76 7.79
N GLN A 242 -3.81 -7.22 7.19
CA GLN A 242 -5.11 -6.94 7.80
C GLN A 242 -6.25 -7.20 6.81
N GLY A 243 -7.50 -7.17 7.29
CA GLY A 243 -8.69 -7.31 6.45
C GLY A 243 -8.81 -6.20 5.38
N GLY A 244 -9.05 -6.59 4.12
CA GLY A 244 -9.13 -5.68 2.99
C GLY A 244 -10.53 -5.12 2.76
N LEU A 245 -10.84 -3.95 3.30
CA LEU A 245 -12.14 -3.26 3.20
C LEU A 245 -12.75 -3.22 1.79
N SER A 246 -11.96 -2.86 0.77
CA SER A 246 -12.45 -2.77 -0.61
C SER A 246 -12.77 -4.13 -1.22
N ARG A 247 -12.01 -5.18 -0.89
CA ARG A 247 -12.24 -6.54 -1.39
C ARG A 247 -13.46 -7.18 -0.73
N THR A 248 -13.62 -6.95 0.57
CA THR A 248 -14.78 -7.44 1.33
C THR A 248 -16.08 -6.76 0.93
N SER A 249 -16.06 -5.52 0.42
CA SER A 249 -17.29 -4.84 -0.04
C SER A 249 -17.79 -5.28 -1.41
N ILE A 250 -16.95 -6.00 -2.17
CA ILE A 250 -17.29 -6.53 -3.50
C ILE A 250 -17.80 -7.98 -3.42
N SER A 251 -17.46 -8.67 -2.32
CA SER A 251 -17.94 -10.03 -2.00
C SER A 251 -19.31 -9.96 -1.37
#